data_AF-A0A6G1RC38-F1
#
_entry.id   AF-A0A6G1RC38-F1
#
_cell.length_a   1.000
_cell.length_b   1.000
_cell.length_c   1.000
_cell.angle_alpha   90.00
_cell.angle_beta   90.00
_cell.angle_gamma   90.00
#
_symmetry.space_group_name_H-M   'P 1'
#
loop_
_entity.id
_entity.type
_entity.pdbx_description
1 polymer ?
#
loop_
_entity_poly.entity_id
_entity_poly.type
_entity_poly.pdbx_seq_one_letter_code
_entity_poly.pdbx_strand_id
1 'polypeptide(L)'
;LDRIKEEFQFLQAQYHSLKLECEKLASEKTEMQRHYVMYYEMSYGLNIEMHKQTEIAKRLNTICAQVIPFLSQEHQQQVAQAVERAKQVTMAELNAIIGQQQLQAQHLSHGHGPPVPLTPHRS
;
A
#
# COMPACT_ATOMS: atom_id res chain seq x y z
N LEU A 1 -50.80 -5.71 -35.29
CA LEU A 1 -50.05 -6.93 -34.91
C LEU A 1 -48.56 -6.74 -35.13
N ASP A 2 -48.12 -6.23 -36.29
CA ASP A 2 -46.69 -6.02 -36.59
C ASP A 2 -45.99 -5.04 -35.65
N ARG A 3 -46.60 -3.90 -35.36
CA ARG A 3 -46.06 -2.95 -34.37
C ARG A 3 -45.80 -3.57 -33.00
N ILE A 4 -46.71 -4.43 -32.52
CA ILE A 4 -46.54 -5.12 -31.23
C ILE A 4 -45.37 -6.11 -31.30
N LYS A 5 -45.19 -6.78 -32.45
CA LYS A 5 -44.07 -7.69 -32.68
C LYS A 5 -42.73 -6.96 -32.71
N GLU A 6 -42.66 -5.79 -33.34
CA GLU A 6 -41.48 -4.93 -33.36
C GLU A 6 -41.14 -4.39 -31.96
N GLU A 7 -42.13 -3.89 -31.22
CA GLU A 7 -41.95 -3.43 -29.84
C GLU A 7 -41.48 -4.57 -28.92
N PHE A 8 -42.02 -5.79 -29.09
CA PHE A 8 -41.56 -6.96 -28.34
C PHE A 8 -40.12 -7.37 -28.69
N GLN A 9 -39.77 -7.39 -29.98
CA GLN A 9 -38.40 -7.69 -30.43
C GLN A 9 -37.40 -6.66 -29.93
N PHE A 10 -37.77 -5.37 -29.94
CA PHE A 10 -36.97 -4.30 -29.37
C PHE A 10 -36.75 -4.49 -27.87
N LEU A 11 -37.81 -4.79 -27.12
CA LEU A 11 -37.72 -5.06 -25.68
C LEU A 11 -36.84 -6.28 -25.38
N GLN A 12 -36.97 -7.35 -26.17
CA GLN A 12 -36.15 -8.55 -26.05
C GLN A 12 -34.66 -8.25 -26.28
N ALA A 13 -34.33 -7.43 -27.28
CA ALA A 13 -32.96 -7.00 -27.54
C ALA A 13 -32.39 -6.18 -26.38
N GLN A 14 -33.17 -5.22 -25.85
CA GLN A 14 -32.76 -4.41 -24.70
C GLN A 14 -32.53 -5.26 -23.45
N TYR A 15 -33.41 -6.23 -23.18
CA TYR A 15 -33.24 -7.17 -22.07
C TYR A 15 -31.97 -8.01 -22.21
N HIS A 16 -31.68 -8.49 -23.43
CA HIS A 16 -30.46 -9.26 -23.68
C HIS A 16 -29.19 -8.45 -23.44
N SER A 17 -29.14 -7.22 -23.97
CA SER A 17 -28.03 -6.29 -23.73
C SER A 17 -27.84 -6.00 -22.24
N LEU A 18 -28.93 -5.71 -21.52
CA LEU A 18 -28.88 -5.46 -20.08
C LEU A 18 -28.38 -6.67 -19.30
N LYS A 19 -28.81 -7.88 -19.67
CA LYS A 19 -28.34 -9.12 -19.03
C LYS A 19 -26.82 -9.28 -19.16
N LEU A 20 -26.26 -9.06 -20.36
CA LEU A 20 -24.82 -9.14 -20.58
C LEU A 20 -24.06 -8.08 -19.77
N GLU A 21 -24.60 -6.88 -19.66
CA GLU A 21 -24.03 -5.81 -18.83
C GLU A 21 -24.05 -6.18 -17.34
N CYS A 22 -25.14 -6.79 -16.84
CA CYS A 22 -25.21 -7.29 -15.47
C CYS A 22 -24.18 -8.39 -15.19
N GLU A 23 -23.98 -9.34 -16.13
CA GLU A 23 -22.97 -10.40 -16.01
C GLU A 23 -21.55 -9.81 -15.96
N LYS A 24 -21.27 -8.81 -16.80
CA LYS A 24 -19.99 -8.08 -16.79
C LYS A 24 -19.77 -7.36 -15.46
N LEU A 25 -20.77 -6.62 -14.96
CA LEU A 25 -20.69 -5.92 -13.67
C LEU A 25 -20.47 -6.90 -12.51
N ALA A 26 -21.07 -8.09 -12.53
CA ALA A 26 -20.86 -9.10 -11.52
C ALA A 26 -19.40 -9.62 -11.52
N SER A 27 -18.81 -9.79 -12.70
CA SER A 27 -17.39 -10.14 -12.84
C SER A 27 -16.48 -9.04 -12.29
N GLU A 28 -16.72 -7.79 -12.68
CA GLU A 28 -15.94 -6.62 -12.20
C GLU A 28 -16.06 -6.43 -10.67
N LYS A 29 -17.24 -6.69 -10.10
CA LYS A 29 -17.44 -6.66 -8.65
C LYS A 29 -16.59 -7.71 -7.93
N THR A 30 -16.51 -8.92 -8.49
CA THR A 30 -15.73 -10.03 -7.91
C THR A 30 -14.23 -9.72 -7.98
N GLU A 31 -13.77 -9.17 -9.11
CA GLU A 31 -12.41 -8.67 -9.29
C GLU A 31 -12.06 -7.61 -8.24
N MET A 32 -12.94 -6.62 -8.08
CA MET A 32 -12.77 -5.54 -7.11
C MET A 32 -12.73 -6.08 -5.68
N GLN A 33 -13.59 -7.04 -5.35
CA GLN A 33 -13.60 -7.67 -4.03
C GLN A 33 -12.28 -8.39 -3.73
N ARG A 34 -11.68 -9.09 -4.71
CA ARG A 34 -10.38 -9.73 -4.51
C ARG A 34 -9.28 -8.70 -4.27
N HIS A 35 -9.23 -7.62 -5.05
CA HIS A 35 -8.26 -6.55 -4.80
C HIS A 35 -8.48 -5.90 -3.44
N TYR A 36 -9.72 -5.65 -3.06
CA TYR A 36 -10.06 -5.08 -1.75
C TYR A 36 -9.51 -5.93 -0.59
N VAL A 37 -9.77 -7.24 -0.61
CA VAL A 37 -9.28 -8.16 0.43
C VAL A 37 -7.75 -8.18 0.46
N MET A 38 -7.11 -8.30 -0.71
CA MET A 38 -5.66 -8.31 -0.83
C MET A 38 -5.02 -7.05 -0.22
N TYR A 39 -5.54 -5.86 -0.55
CA TYR A 39 -5.05 -4.60 0.02
C TYR A 39 -5.33 -4.50 1.52
N TYR A 40 -6.49 -4.96 1.98
CA TYR A 40 -6.84 -4.95 3.40
C TYR A 40 -5.85 -5.78 4.23
N GLU A 41 -5.56 -7.01 3.81
CA GLU A 41 -4.62 -7.90 4.49
C GLU A 41 -3.20 -7.33 4.47
N MET A 42 -2.77 -6.82 3.30
CA MET A 42 -1.45 -6.19 3.17
C MET A 42 -1.31 -4.95 4.06
N SER A 43 -2.30 -4.05 4.06
CA SER A 43 -2.29 -2.86 4.90
C SER A 43 -2.25 -3.22 6.39
N TYR A 44 -2.97 -4.27 6.80
CA TYR A 44 -2.92 -4.75 8.18
C TYR A 44 -1.52 -5.26 8.56
N GLY A 45 -0.90 -6.08 7.70
CA GLY A 45 0.47 -6.57 7.91
C GLY A 45 1.50 -5.44 7.97
N LEU A 46 1.43 -4.50 7.03
CA LEU A 46 2.28 -3.30 7.02
C LEU A 46 2.10 -2.46 8.29
N ASN A 47 0.86 -2.30 8.76
CA ASN A 47 0.55 -1.53 9.97
C ASN A 47 1.18 -2.16 11.23
N ILE A 48 1.10 -3.49 11.37
CA ILE A 48 1.74 -4.20 12.48
C ILE A 48 3.25 -3.97 12.45
N GLU A 49 3.88 -4.20 11.29
CA GLU A 49 5.34 -4.10 11.20
C GLU A 49 5.81 -2.65 11.41
N MET A 50 5.07 -1.66 10.89
CA MET A 50 5.33 -0.24 11.15
C MET A 50 5.33 0.08 12.65
N HIS A 51 4.29 -0.33 13.37
CA HIS A 51 4.21 -0.09 14.82
C HIS A 51 5.31 -0.82 15.59
N LYS A 52 5.62 -2.05 15.19
CA LYS A 52 6.73 -2.82 15.78
C LYS A 52 8.07 -2.12 15.57
N GLN A 53 8.40 -1.69 14.36
CA GLN A 53 9.66 -0.98 14.09
C GLN A 53 9.72 0.37 14.80
N THR A 54 8.59 1.08 14.90
CA THR A 54 8.47 2.32 15.67
C THR A 54 8.82 2.11 17.15
N GLU A 55 8.27 1.06 17.76
CA GLU A 55 8.54 0.73 19.17
C GLU A 55 9.99 0.26 19.38
N ILE A 56 10.55 -0.50 18.45
CA ILE A 56 11.97 -0.88 18.47
C ILE A 56 12.84 0.38 18.43
N ALA A 57 12.60 1.29 17.49
CA ALA A 57 13.36 2.53 17.35
C ALA A 57 13.28 3.39 18.63
N LYS A 58 12.10 3.48 19.24
CA LYS A 58 11.89 4.18 20.51
C LYS A 58 12.74 3.57 21.64
N ARG A 59 12.70 2.24 21.80
CA ARG A 59 13.48 1.54 22.84
C ARG A 59 14.97 1.69 22.64
N LEU A 60 15.45 1.57 21.40
CA LEU A 60 16.86 1.78 21.06
C LEU A 60 17.28 3.22 21.39
N ASN A 61 16.46 4.21 21.06
CA ASN A 61 16.74 5.61 21.41
C ASN A 61 16.78 5.83 22.94
N THR A 62 15.89 5.18 23.71
CA THR A 62 15.93 5.22 25.17
C THR A 62 17.22 4.61 25.72
N ILE A 63 17.65 3.46 25.18
CA ILE A 63 18.91 2.82 25.57
C ILE A 63 20.10 3.74 25.27
N CYS A 64 20.15 4.33 24.07
CA CYS A 64 21.20 5.30 23.72
C CYS A 64 21.24 6.46 24.72
N ALA A 65 20.09 7.06 25.04
CA ALA A 65 20.00 8.15 26.00
C ALA A 65 20.47 7.76 27.42
N GLN A 66 20.21 6.51 27.84
CA GLN A 66 20.67 5.98 29.12
C GLN A 66 22.18 5.69 29.15
N VAL A 67 22.77 5.29 28.01
CA VAL A 67 24.19 4.93 27.92
C VAL A 67 25.09 6.16 27.78
N ILE A 68 24.63 7.22 27.09
CA ILE A 68 25.43 8.43 26.83
C ILE A 68 26.11 9.01 28.08
N PRO A 69 25.43 9.20 29.24
CA PRO A 69 26.04 9.77 30.45
C PRO A 69 27.27 9.03 30.99
N PHE A 70 27.47 7.77 30.58
CA PHE A 70 28.62 6.96 31.00
C PHE A 70 29.85 7.12 30.10
N LEU A 71 29.75 7.90 29.02
CA LEU A 71 30.85 8.19 28.11
C LEU A 71 31.67 9.42 28.57
N SER A 72 32.89 9.57 28.03
CA SER A 72 33.65 10.81 28.18
C SER A 72 32.91 12.00 27.56
N GLN A 73 33.19 13.21 28.04
CA GLN A 73 32.47 14.41 27.59
C GLN A 73 32.54 14.64 26.07
N GLU A 74 33.69 14.36 25.44
CA GLU A 74 33.83 14.41 23.99
C GLU A 74 32.94 13.38 23.29
N HIS A 75 32.97 12.12 23.74
CA HIS A 75 32.16 11.05 23.16
C HIS A 75 30.66 11.26 23.40
N GLN A 76 30.25 11.88 24.51
CA GLN A 76 28.84 12.22 24.76
C GLN A 76 28.27 13.07 23.63
N GLN A 77 28.99 14.15 23.25
CA GLN A 77 28.53 15.07 22.24
C GLN A 77 28.51 14.42 20.84
N GLN A 78 29.56 13.65 20.50
CA GLN A 78 29.62 12.92 19.24
C GLN A 78 28.49 11.89 19.10
N VAL A 79 28.24 11.08 20.13
CA VAL A 79 27.21 10.04 20.09
C VAL A 79 25.82 10.66 20.09
N ALA A 80 25.57 11.71 20.89
CA ALA A 80 24.29 12.41 20.88
C ALA A 80 23.96 12.99 19.49
N GLN A 81 24.93 13.61 18.82
CA GLN A 81 24.76 14.13 17.47
C GLN A 81 24.50 13.01 16.44
N ALA A 82 25.24 11.90 16.53
CA ALA A 82 25.06 10.75 15.65
C ALA A 82 23.68 10.11 15.79
N VAL A 83 23.19 9.95 17.02
CA VAL A 83 21.84 9.42 17.31
C VAL A 83 20.76 10.34 16.73
N GLU A 84 20.92 11.65 16.83
CA GLU A 84 19.95 12.59 16.28
C GLU A 84 19.92 12.58 14.76
N ARG A 85 21.10 12.50 14.12
CA ARG A 85 21.16 12.31 12.67
C ARG A 85 20.55 10.97 12.24
N ALA A 86 20.78 9.89 12.98
CA ALA A 86 20.26 8.57 12.62
C ALA A 86 18.72 8.51 12.56
N LYS A 87 18.01 9.37 13.32
CA LYS A 87 16.55 9.48 13.27
C LYS A 87 16.03 10.23 12.05
N GLN A 88 16.87 11.04 11.41
CA GLN A 88 16.47 11.85 10.27
C GLN A 88 16.62 11.01 9.01
N VAL A 89 15.51 10.66 8.36
CA VAL A 89 15.54 9.98 7.06
C VAL A 89 15.02 10.95 6.01
N THR A 90 15.86 11.25 5.02
CA THR A 90 15.46 12.10 3.89
C THR A 90 14.55 11.32 2.93
N MET A 91 13.75 12.04 2.14
CA MET A 91 12.91 11.40 1.12
C MET A 91 13.73 10.66 0.07
N ALA A 92 14.93 11.14 -0.25
CA ALA A 92 15.83 10.47 -1.19
C ALA A 92 16.32 9.11 -0.64
N GLU A 93 16.75 9.08 0.63
CA GLU A 93 17.14 7.82 1.31
C GLU A 93 15.95 6.86 1.42
N LEU A 94 14.78 7.38 1.81
CA LEU A 94 13.56 6.58 1.92
C LEU A 94 13.18 5.94 0.57
N ASN A 95 13.17 6.73 -0.51
CA ASN A 95 12.86 6.23 -1.85
C ASN A 95 13.88 5.20 -2.33
N ALA A 96 15.17 5.39 -2.03
CA ALA A 96 16.21 4.42 -2.36
C ALA A 96 16.00 3.08 -1.65
N ILE A 97 15.67 3.10 -0.35
CA ILE A 97 15.41 1.89 0.44
C ILE A 97 14.15 1.17 -0.05
N ILE A 98 13.06 1.89 -0.31
CA ILE A 98 11.82 1.28 -0.85
C ILE A 98 12.09 0.64 -2.21
N GLY A 99 12.81 1.33 -3.10
CA GLY A 99 13.17 0.79 -4.41
C GLY A 99 14.05 -0.47 -4.32
N GLN A 100 15.03 -0.47 -3.42
CA GLN A 100 15.87 -1.65 -3.18
C GLN A 100 15.06 -2.82 -2.62
N GLN A 101 14.15 -2.57 -1.68
CA GLN A 101 13.30 -3.60 -1.09
C GLN A 101 12.34 -4.20 -2.14
N GLN A 102 11.82 -3.37 -3.06
CA GLN A 102 10.97 -3.83 -4.15
C GLN A 102 11.72 -4.79 -5.09
N LEU A 103 12.97 -4.49 -5.43
CA LEU A 103 13.81 -5.37 -6.25
C LEU A 103 14.08 -6.71 -5.54
N GLN A 104 14.36 -6.69 -4.23
CA GLN A 104 14.57 -7.91 -3.46
C GLN A 104 13.29 -8.76 -3.36
N ALA A 105 12.13 -8.11 -3.18
CA ALA A 105 10.84 -8.79 -3.09
C ALA A 105 10.41 -9.46 -4.41
N GLN A 106 10.80 -8.90 -5.56
CA GLN A 106 10.54 -9.52 -6.87
C GLN A 106 11.21 -10.90 -7.04
N HIS A 107 12.33 -11.15 -6.37
CA HIS A 107 12.97 -12.47 -6.38
C HIS A 107 12.26 -13.51 -5.50
N LEU A 108 11.37 -13.07 -4.60
CA LEU A 108 10.69 -13.92 -3.62
C LEU A 108 9.22 -14.21 -3.96
N SER A 109 8.56 -13.40 -4.79
CA SER A 109 7.16 -13.64 -5.19
C SER A 109 6.74 -12.85 -6.44
N HIS A 110 6.08 -13.54 -7.39
CA HIS A 110 5.34 -12.98 -8.54
C HIS A 110 4.05 -12.22 -8.12
N GLY A 111 3.98 -11.73 -6.88
CA GLY A 111 2.73 -11.31 -6.22
C GLY A 111 2.60 -9.82 -5.91
N HIS A 112 3.49 -8.95 -6.40
CA HIS A 112 3.23 -7.51 -6.31
C HIS A 112 2.27 -7.12 -7.42
N GLY A 113 1.02 -6.92 -7.02
CA GLY A 113 -0.03 -6.35 -7.86
C GLY A 113 0.43 -5.06 -8.54
N PRO A 114 -0.19 -4.72 -9.68
CA PRO A 114 0.25 -3.64 -10.54
C PRO A 114 0.34 -2.32 -9.76
N PRO A 115 1.29 -1.43 -10.12
CA PRO A 115 1.41 -0.12 -9.52
C PRO A 115 0.06 0.60 -9.57
N VAL A 116 -0.39 1.09 -8.41
CA VAL A 116 -1.65 1.83 -8.29
C VAL A 116 -1.59 3.01 -9.25
N PRO A 117 -2.48 3.09 -10.26
CA PRO A 117 -2.63 4.30 -11.05
C PRO A 117 -3.21 5.36 -10.10
N LEU A 118 -2.38 6.32 -9.70
CA LEU A 118 -2.87 7.54 -9.07
C LEU A 118 -3.67 8.29 -10.14
N THR A 119 -4.98 8.07 -10.19
CA THR A 119 -5.87 8.91 -10.98
C THR A 119 -5.77 10.33 -10.41
N PRO A 120 -5.43 11.35 -11.23
CA PRO A 120 -5.34 12.70 -10.74
C PRO A 120 -6.74 13.14 -10.31
N HIS A 121 -6.88 13.47 -9.02
CA HIS A 121 -8.07 14.10 -8.49
C HIS A 121 -8.23 15.45 -9.21
N ARG A 122 -9.23 15.57 -10.10
CA ARG A 122 -9.66 16.89 -10.58
C ARG A 122 -10.40 17.56 -9.42
N SER A 123 -9.86 18.69 -8.97
CA SER A 123 -10.61 19.70 -8.21
C SER A 123 -11.56 20.46 -9.14
#